data_AF-A0A0Q4KG37-F1
#
_entry.id   AF-A0A0Q4KG37-F1
#
_cell.length_a   1.000
_cell.length_b   1.000
_cell.length_c   1.000
_cell.angle_alpha   90.00
_cell.angle_beta   90.00
_cell.angle_gamma   90.00
#
_symmetry.space_group_name_H-M   'P 1'
#
loop_
_entity.id
_entity.type
_entity.pdbx_description
1 polymer ?
#
loop_
_entity_poly.entity_id
_entity_poly.type
_entity_poly.pdbx_seq_one_letter_code
_entity_poly.pdbx_strand_id
1 'polypeptide(L)'
;MSAKLRILLVATAAVALSACGTRNTGIESIHQPVVQRSDYAFDVAAADNGLTAEETDRLAGWMSSLRLGYGDRIAVDANTGANAAVRDTVSALAARYGLLVSDEVPYTAGQIAPGTARVVVSRMRASVPNCPDHSRVSGIEYEGNTNSNYGCAVNSNLASMIARPEDLVRGQPGAPTSDPAAAFKAIDTYRKAPSTGAGGLKAESTKGGN
;
A
#
# COMPACT_ATOMS: atom_id res chain seq x y z
N MET A 1 -1.17 48.89 -40.28
CA MET A 1 -1.23 48.49 -38.86
C MET A 1 0.16 48.06 -38.43
N SER A 2 0.84 48.85 -37.60
CA SER A 2 2.25 48.63 -37.22
C SER A 2 2.45 47.26 -36.55
N ALA A 3 3.58 46.59 -36.80
CA ALA A 3 3.92 45.30 -36.19
C ALA A 3 3.85 45.34 -34.65
N LYS A 4 4.12 46.51 -34.06
CA LYS A 4 4.00 46.75 -32.61
C LYS A 4 2.56 46.64 -32.10
N LEU A 5 1.58 47.07 -32.90
CA LEU A 5 0.15 47.01 -32.54
C LEU A 5 -0.37 45.57 -32.59
N ARG A 6 0.14 44.74 -33.52
CA ARG A 6 -0.20 43.31 -33.61
C ARG A 6 0.35 42.53 -32.42
N ILE A 7 1.59 42.81 -32.00
CA ILE A 7 2.20 42.17 -30.82
C ILE A 7 1.44 42.55 -29.54
N LEU A 8 1.04 43.82 -29.40
CA LEU A 8 0.26 44.26 -28.24
C LEU A 8 -1.11 43.55 -28.14
N LEU A 9 -1.78 43.36 -29.28
CA LEU A 9 -3.10 42.72 -29.35
C LEU A 9 -3.05 41.21 -29.06
N VAL A 10 -1.98 40.53 -29.49
CA VAL A 10 -1.75 39.11 -29.18
C VAL A 10 -1.39 38.94 -27.70
N ALA A 11 -0.58 39.84 -27.14
CA ALA A 11 -0.22 39.82 -25.73
C ALA A 11 -1.44 40.06 -24.81
N THR A 12 -2.33 41.00 -25.14
CA THR A 12 -3.55 41.23 -24.36
C THR A 12 -4.55 40.08 -24.47
N ALA A 13 -4.68 39.46 -25.64
CA ALA A 13 -5.49 38.25 -25.80
C ALA A 13 -4.96 37.06 -24.98
N ALA A 14 -3.63 36.87 -24.93
CA ALA A 14 -3.00 35.80 -24.15
C ALA A 14 -3.21 35.99 -22.63
N VAL A 15 -3.19 37.23 -22.12
CA VAL A 15 -3.46 37.53 -20.71
C VAL A 15 -4.95 37.40 -20.38
N ALA A 16 -5.86 37.64 -21.32
CA ALA A 16 -7.29 37.45 -21.11
C ALA A 16 -7.70 35.96 -20.96
N LEU A 17 -6.94 35.02 -21.55
CA LEU A 17 -7.19 33.58 -21.41
C LEU A 17 -6.59 32.95 -20.15
N SER A 18 -5.72 33.65 -19.40
CA SER A 18 -5.13 33.10 -18.17
C SER A 18 -6.06 33.14 -16.96
N ALA A 19 -7.32 33.56 -17.12
CA ALA A 19 -8.30 33.63 -16.04
C ALA A 19 -9.07 32.31 -15.81
N CYS A 20 -8.90 31.29 -16.67
CA CYS A 20 -9.48 29.97 -16.42
C CYS A 20 -8.61 29.19 -15.42
N GLY A 21 -8.90 29.36 -14.13
CA GLY A 21 -8.34 28.56 -13.05
C GLY A 21 -9.09 27.24 -12.82
N THR A 22 -8.53 26.37 -11.97
CA THR A 22 -9.08 25.04 -11.66
C THR A 22 -10.52 25.13 -11.14
N ARG A 23 -11.51 24.51 -11.81
CA ARG A 23 -12.92 24.59 -11.41
C ARG A 23 -13.23 23.52 -10.36
N ASN A 24 -13.62 23.94 -9.16
CA ASN A 24 -13.99 23.04 -8.07
C ASN A 24 -14.99 23.70 -7.13
N THR A 25 -16.29 23.56 -7.41
CA THR A 25 -17.37 24.14 -6.60
C THR A 25 -17.79 23.26 -5.41
N GLY A 26 -17.12 22.13 -5.19
CA GLY A 26 -17.36 21.24 -4.07
C GLY A 26 -16.34 21.43 -2.94
N ILE A 27 -16.53 20.67 -1.86
CA ILE A 27 -15.57 20.58 -0.74
C ILE A 27 -14.59 19.42 -0.90
N GLU A 28 -14.70 18.66 -1.98
CA GLU A 28 -13.80 17.55 -2.27
C GLU A 28 -12.53 18.07 -2.95
N SER A 29 -11.40 17.44 -2.63
CA SER A 29 -10.15 17.73 -3.31
C SER A 29 -10.15 17.11 -4.71
N ILE A 30 -9.82 17.90 -5.73
CA ILE A 30 -9.54 17.38 -7.08
C ILE A 30 -8.13 16.76 -7.17
N HIS A 31 -7.24 17.13 -6.24
CA HIS A 31 -5.86 16.68 -6.17
C HIS A 31 -5.76 15.35 -5.43
N GLN A 32 -6.14 14.28 -6.11
CA GLN A 32 -6.16 12.94 -5.52
C GLN A 32 -4.79 12.26 -5.58
N PRO A 33 -4.38 11.52 -4.53
CA PRO A 33 -3.20 10.66 -4.61
C PRO A 33 -3.33 9.64 -5.74
N VAL A 34 -2.31 9.58 -6.59
CA VAL A 34 -2.17 8.58 -7.65
C VAL A 34 -1.07 7.62 -7.28
N VAL A 35 -1.37 6.33 -7.37
CA VAL A 35 -0.43 5.25 -7.09
C VAL A 35 0.14 4.73 -8.40
N GLN A 36 1.45 4.76 -8.51
CA GLN A 36 2.18 4.12 -9.60
C GLN A 36 2.84 2.84 -9.09
N ARG A 37 2.75 1.78 -9.89
CA ARG A 37 3.33 0.47 -9.61
C ARG A 37 4.29 0.10 -10.74
N SER A 38 5.45 -0.43 -10.38
CA SER A 38 6.42 -1.00 -11.31
C SER A 38 6.84 -2.38 -10.82
N ASP A 39 6.66 -3.39 -11.67
CA ASP A 39 7.02 -4.77 -11.37
C ASP A 39 8.27 -5.16 -12.19
N TYR A 40 9.29 -5.64 -11.50
CA TYR A 40 10.52 -6.15 -12.09
C TYR A 40 10.59 -7.66 -11.87
N ALA A 41 10.60 -8.43 -12.95
CA ALA A 41 10.71 -9.88 -12.90
C ALA A 41 12.11 -10.35 -13.27
N PHE A 42 12.60 -11.35 -12.57
CA PHE A 42 13.87 -12.00 -12.85
C PHE A 42 13.74 -13.50 -12.66
N ASP A 43 14.06 -14.25 -13.72
CA ASP A 43 13.94 -15.70 -13.75
C ASP A 43 15.29 -16.33 -13.36
N VAL A 44 15.24 -17.21 -12.37
CA VAL A 44 16.38 -17.97 -11.86
C VAL A 44 16.17 -19.46 -12.09
N ALA A 45 17.25 -20.17 -12.38
CA ALA A 45 17.19 -21.63 -12.47
C ALA A 45 17.01 -22.23 -11.07
N ALA A 46 16.01 -23.11 -10.93
CA ALA A 46 15.68 -23.77 -9.68
C ALA A 46 15.92 -25.28 -9.82
N ALA A 47 16.74 -25.83 -8.92
CA ALA A 47 16.93 -27.27 -8.77
C ALA A 47 16.04 -27.81 -7.65
N ASP A 48 15.98 -29.14 -7.49
CA ASP A 48 15.16 -29.81 -6.48
C ASP A 48 15.48 -29.38 -5.04
N ASN A 49 16.70 -28.88 -4.79
CA ASN A 49 17.18 -28.41 -3.49
C ASN A 49 17.24 -26.87 -3.37
N GLY A 50 16.68 -26.11 -4.33
CA GLY A 50 16.69 -24.64 -4.33
C GLY A 50 17.55 -24.03 -5.43
N LEU A 51 18.14 -22.87 -5.16
CA LEU A 51 19.02 -22.17 -6.12
C LEU A 51 20.47 -22.65 -5.96
N THR A 52 21.22 -22.74 -7.06
CA THR A 52 22.67 -22.96 -6.98
C THR A 52 23.38 -21.71 -6.46
N ALA A 53 24.66 -21.84 -6.08
CA ALA A 53 25.45 -20.70 -5.63
C ALA A 53 25.54 -19.61 -6.71
N GLU A 54 25.73 -20.02 -7.96
CA GLU A 54 25.81 -19.11 -9.11
C GLU A 54 24.49 -18.36 -9.35
N GLU A 55 23.35 -19.04 -9.26
CA GLU A 55 22.03 -18.41 -9.37
C GLU A 55 21.74 -17.47 -8.20
N THR A 56 22.19 -17.84 -7.00
CA THR A 56 22.08 -17.00 -5.81
C THR A 56 22.87 -15.70 -5.98
N ASP A 57 24.11 -15.77 -6.50
CA ASP A 57 24.94 -14.59 -6.76
C ASP A 57 24.38 -13.71 -7.88
N ARG A 58 23.85 -14.31 -8.96
CA ARG A 58 23.14 -13.58 -10.02
C ARG A 58 21.94 -12.82 -9.47
N LEU A 59 21.13 -13.48 -8.65
CA LEU A 59 19.96 -12.88 -8.01
C LEU A 59 20.38 -11.75 -7.06
N ALA A 60 21.41 -11.97 -6.24
CA ALA A 60 21.93 -10.95 -5.33
C ALA A 60 22.45 -9.71 -6.08
N GLY A 61 23.18 -9.90 -7.18
CA GLY A 61 23.64 -8.82 -8.05
C GLY A 61 22.48 -8.03 -8.67
N TRP A 62 21.44 -8.73 -9.16
CA TRP A 62 20.23 -8.08 -9.67
C TRP A 62 19.50 -7.26 -8.59
N MET A 63 19.26 -7.83 -7.41
CA MET A 63 18.66 -7.11 -6.28
C MET A 63 19.48 -5.87 -5.88
N SER A 64 20.81 -5.99 -5.86
CA SER A 64 21.70 -4.85 -5.59
C SER A 64 21.59 -3.76 -6.65
N SER A 65 21.53 -4.14 -7.94
CA SER A 65 21.36 -3.21 -9.05
C SER A 65 20.04 -2.44 -9.02
N LEU A 66 18.96 -3.07 -8.55
CA LEU A 66 17.66 -2.43 -8.35
C LEU A 66 17.64 -1.49 -7.13
N ARG A 67 18.68 -1.57 -6.29
CA ARG A 67 18.82 -0.86 -5.03
C ARG A 67 17.57 -1.09 -4.18
N LEU A 68 17.33 -2.36 -3.86
CA LEU A 68 16.20 -2.72 -3.01
C LEU A 68 16.25 -1.95 -1.69
N GLY A 69 15.08 -1.56 -1.23
CA GLY A 69 14.95 -0.81 0.02
C GLY A 69 13.53 -0.82 0.54
N TYR A 70 13.31 -0.01 1.57
CA TYR A 70 12.00 0.13 2.20
C TYR A 70 10.91 0.46 1.19
N GLY A 71 9.78 -0.25 1.29
CA GLY A 71 8.61 -0.11 0.41
C GLY A 71 8.61 -1.04 -0.80
N ASP A 72 9.74 -1.70 -1.12
CA ASP A 72 9.75 -2.75 -2.13
C ASP A 72 9.12 -4.04 -1.58
N ARG A 73 8.39 -4.76 -2.45
CA ARG A 73 7.78 -6.04 -2.13
C ARG A 73 8.38 -7.11 -3.01
N ILE A 74 8.80 -8.21 -2.41
CA ILE A 74 9.42 -9.32 -3.13
C ILE A 74 8.45 -10.50 -3.08
N ALA A 75 8.16 -11.10 -4.22
CA ALA A 75 7.37 -12.31 -4.32
C ALA A 75 8.14 -13.35 -5.13
N VAL A 76 7.88 -14.63 -4.85
CA VAL A 76 8.44 -15.75 -5.60
C VAL A 76 7.30 -16.50 -6.25
N ASP A 77 7.31 -16.52 -7.57
CA ASP A 77 6.43 -17.32 -8.41
C ASP A 77 7.22 -18.53 -8.94
N ALA A 78 6.90 -19.74 -8.47
CA ALA A 78 7.57 -20.95 -8.91
C ALA A 78 6.54 -22.01 -9.28
N ASN A 79 6.78 -22.69 -10.39
CA ASN A 79 5.78 -23.55 -11.01
C ASN A 79 5.75 -24.99 -10.45
N THR A 80 6.56 -25.36 -9.44
CA THR A 80 6.63 -26.73 -8.89
C THR A 80 7.14 -26.78 -7.43
N GLY A 81 7.10 -27.97 -6.82
CA GLY A 81 7.38 -28.28 -5.39
C GLY A 81 8.73 -27.88 -4.78
N ALA A 82 9.66 -27.31 -5.54
CA ALA A 82 10.91 -26.69 -5.04
C ALA A 82 10.69 -25.28 -4.44
N ASN A 83 9.43 -24.84 -4.37
CA ASN A 83 9.05 -23.48 -3.98
C ASN A 83 9.57 -23.08 -2.59
N ALA A 84 9.64 -24.01 -1.62
CA ALA A 84 10.09 -23.71 -0.27
C ALA A 84 11.59 -23.35 -0.20
N ALA A 85 12.48 -24.20 -0.74
CA ALA A 85 13.92 -23.96 -0.69
C ALA A 85 14.35 -22.72 -1.49
N VAL A 86 13.70 -22.46 -2.63
CA VAL A 86 13.90 -21.20 -3.37
C VAL A 86 13.43 -20.00 -2.55
N ARG A 87 12.22 -20.08 -1.95
CA ARG A 87 11.69 -19.01 -1.10
C ARG A 87 12.57 -18.73 0.11
N ASP A 88 13.13 -19.76 0.73
CA ASP A 88 14.07 -19.63 1.84
C ASP A 88 15.32 -18.88 1.41
N THR A 89 15.91 -19.25 0.25
CA THR A 89 17.08 -18.56 -0.30
C THR A 89 16.77 -17.09 -0.63
N VAL A 90 15.63 -16.83 -1.28
CA VAL A 90 15.18 -15.47 -1.59
C VAL A 90 14.93 -14.67 -0.32
N SER A 91 14.35 -15.28 0.72
CA SER A 91 14.10 -14.63 2.00
C SER A 91 15.40 -14.27 2.73
N ALA A 92 16.43 -15.13 2.68
CA ALA A 92 17.74 -14.84 3.24
C ALA A 92 18.44 -13.67 2.51
N LEU A 93 18.27 -13.55 1.20
CA LEU A 93 18.75 -12.41 0.42
C LEU A 93 17.96 -11.13 0.73
N ALA A 94 16.63 -11.21 0.78
CA ALA A 94 15.73 -10.12 1.09
C ALA A 94 15.97 -9.54 2.50
N ALA A 95 16.28 -10.39 3.48
CA ALA A 95 16.56 -10.01 4.85
C ALA A 95 17.75 -9.03 4.97
N ARG A 96 18.70 -9.07 4.02
CA ARG A 96 19.83 -8.11 3.97
C ARG A 96 19.38 -6.67 3.71
N TYR A 97 18.20 -6.50 3.12
CA TYR A 97 17.56 -5.22 2.85
C TYR A 97 16.46 -4.90 3.88
N GLY A 98 16.26 -5.75 4.90
CA GLY A 98 15.16 -5.63 5.85
C GLY A 98 13.78 -5.94 5.23
N LEU A 99 13.75 -6.71 4.14
CA LEU A 99 12.54 -7.06 3.41
C LEU A 99 12.12 -8.50 3.68
N LEU A 100 10.81 -8.73 3.60
CA LEU A 100 10.19 -10.06 3.71
C LEU A 100 9.62 -10.47 2.36
N VAL A 101 9.62 -11.78 2.09
CA VAL A 101 8.96 -12.33 0.90
C VAL A 101 7.45 -12.37 1.16
N SER A 102 6.70 -11.77 0.24
CA SER A 102 5.23 -11.70 0.23
C SER A 102 4.63 -13.03 -0.20
N ASP A 103 3.49 -13.38 0.36
CA ASP A 103 2.66 -14.51 -0.11
C ASP A 103 1.88 -14.14 -1.37
N GLU A 104 1.51 -12.86 -1.50
CA GLU A 104 0.82 -12.33 -2.67
C GLU A 104 1.80 -12.21 -3.84
N VAL A 105 1.67 -13.12 -4.79
CA VAL A 105 2.41 -13.12 -6.05
C VAL A 105 1.65 -12.29 -7.08
N PRO A 106 2.25 -11.22 -7.63
CA PRO A 106 1.59 -10.42 -8.63
C PRO A 106 1.55 -11.12 -9.99
N TYR A 107 0.54 -10.79 -10.79
CA TYR A 107 0.46 -11.27 -12.16
C TYR A 107 1.64 -10.70 -12.97
N THR A 108 2.52 -11.56 -13.46
CA THR A 108 3.60 -11.19 -14.37
C THR A 108 3.32 -11.71 -15.78
N ALA A 109 3.65 -10.90 -16.77
CA ALA A 109 3.49 -11.32 -18.17
C ALA A 109 4.55 -12.36 -18.55
N GLY A 110 4.14 -13.35 -19.33
CA GLY A 110 5.01 -14.40 -19.87
C GLY A 110 5.03 -15.67 -19.04
N GLN A 111 5.22 -16.81 -19.70
CA GLN A 111 5.29 -18.11 -19.03
C GLN A 111 6.60 -18.26 -18.26
N ILE A 112 6.53 -18.98 -17.13
CA ILE A 112 7.71 -19.39 -16.36
C ILE A 112 8.16 -20.74 -16.92
N ALA A 113 9.41 -20.82 -17.36
CA ALA A 113 9.96 -22.05 -17.93
C ALA A 113 10.01 -23.17 -16.86
N PRO A 114 9.81 -24.44 -17.24
CA PRO A 114 9.98 -25.55 -16.32
C PRO A 114 11.39 -25.54 -15.68
N GLY A 115 11.48 -25.84 -14.39
CA GLY A 115 12.76 -25.81 -13.65
C GLY A 115 13.29 -24.39 -13.38
N THR A 116 12.45 -23.36 -13.49
CA THR A 116 12.79 -21.99 -13.12
C THR A 116 11.81 -21.44 -12.09
N ALA A 117 12.28 -20.48 -11.31
CA ALA A 117 11.46 -19.66 -10.43
C ALA A 117 11.61 -18.19 -10.84
N ARG A 118 10.50 -17.46 -10.84
CA ARG A 118 10.46 -16.02 -11.11
C ARG A 118 10.41 -15.26 -9.80
N VAL A 119 11.43 -14.47 -9.54
CA VAL A 119 11.44 -13.51 -8.44
C VAL A 119 10.90 -12.19 -8.96
N VAL A 120 9.88 -11.65 -8.30
CA VAL A 120 9.24 -10.40 -8.68
C VAL A 120 9.46 -9.36 -7.60
N VAL A 121 9.98 -8.21 -7.97
CA VAL A 121 10.09 -7.03 -7.12
C VAL A 121 9.04 -6.02 -7.58
N SER A 122 8.09 -5.73 -6.71
CA SER A 122 7.07 -4.70 -6.91
C SER A 122 7.44 -3.44 -6.14
N ARG A 123 7.60 -2.33 -6.84
CA ARG A 123 7.80 -1.00 -6.26
C ARG A 123 6.59 -0.15 -6.50
N MET A 124 6.04 0.43 -5.43
CA MET A 124 4.92 1.37 -5.53
C MET A 124 5.28 2.73 -4.97
N ARG A 125 4.76 3.79 -5.58
CA ARG A 125 4.89 5.17 -5.10
C ARG A 125 3.55 5.87 -5.22
N ALA A 126 3.17 6.61 -4.17
CA ALA A 126 2.05 7.53 -4.21
C ALA A 126 2.56 8.95 -4.43
N SER A 127 1.91 9.70 -5.30
CA SER A 127 2.17 11.13 -5.48
C SER A 127 0.89 11.83 -5.89
N VAL A 128 0.81 13.13 -5.64
CA VAL A 128 -0.33 13.94 -6.08
C VAL A 128 0.14 14.79 -7.27
N PRO A 129 -0.30 14.48 -8.50
CA PRO A 129 0.10 15.24 -9.68
C PRO A 129 -0.33 16.71 -9.57
N ASN A 130 0.43 17.60 -10.22
CA ASN A 130 0.11 19.03 -10.33
C ASN A 130 0.08 19.81 -9.00
N CYS A 131 0.59 19.25 -7.90
CA CYS A 131 0.80 19.98 -6.66
C CYS A 131 2.26 20.48 -6.51
N PRO A 132 2.48 21.68 -5.95
CA PRO A 132 1.48 22.67 -5.56
C PRO A 132 0.84 23.39 -6.78
N ASP A 133 -0.44 23.73 -6.67
CA ASP A 133 -1.20 24.40 -7.74
C ASP A 133 -1.54 25.85 -7.37
N HIS A 134 -0.87 26.81 -8.01
CA HIS A 134 -1.08 28.25 -7.84
C HIS A 134 -1.70 28.90 -9.08
N SER A 135 -2.40 28.14 -9.91
CA SER A 135 -3.05 28.66 -11.12
C SER A 135 -4.14 29.68 -10.82
N ARG A 136 -4.80 29.61 -9.65
CA ARG A 136 -5.72 30.66 -9.17
C ARG A 136 -4.97 31.69 -8.33
N VAL A 137 -5.14 32.95 -8.72
CA VAL A 137 -4.72 34.11 -7.93
C VAL A 137 -5.65 34.30 -6.72
N SER A 138 -5.11 34.75 -5.58
CA SER A 138 -5.94 35.08 -4.42
C SER A 138 -6.76 36.35 -4.72
N GLY A 139 -8.09 36.23 -4.73
CA GLY A 139 -8.99 37.34 -5.04
C GLY A 139 -10.43 37.00 -4.67
N ILE A 140 -11.36 37.88 -5.04
CA ILE A 140 -12.79 37.64 -4.85
C ILE A 140 -13.24 36.58 -5.86
N GLU A 141 -13.81 35.49 -5.36
CA GLU A 141 -14.32 34.37 -6.16
C GLU A 141 -15.85 34.37 -6.13
N TYR A 142 -16.48 34.53 -7.30
CA TYR A 142 -17.94 34.64 -7.41
C TYR A 142 -18.63 33.33 -7.80
N GLU A 143 -17.89 32.32 -8.29
CA GLU A 143 -18.47 31.06 -8.74
C GLU A 143 -18.45 29.97 -7.65
N GLY A 144 -17.99 30.32 -6.44
CA GLY A 144 -17.96 29.40 -5.29
C GLY A 144 -16.92 28.29 -5.40
N ASN A 145 -15.84 28.51 -6.17
CA ASN A 145 -14.76 27.55 -6.28
C ASN A 145 -13.88 27.52 -5.01
N THR A 146 -13.37 26.34 -4.65
CA THR A 146 -12.26 26.22 -3.71
C THR A 146 -10.94 26.71 -4.32
N ASN A 147 -9.94 26.96 -3.48
CA ASN A 147 -8.61 27.40 -3.94
C ASN A 147 -7.99 26.34 -4.90
N SER A 148 -7.18 26.77 -5.88
CA SER A 148 -6.51 25.84 -6.80
C SER A 148 -5.61 24.83 -6.06
N ASN A 149 -5.02 25.25 -4.94
CA ASN A 149 -4.18 24.41 -4.09
C ASN A 149 -4.97 23.61 -3.04
N TYR A 150 -6.31 23.62 -3.11
CA TYR A 150 -7.16 22.96 -2.12
C TYR A 150 -6.91 21.45 -2.10
N GLY A 151 -6.54 20.94 -0.93
CA GLY A 151 -6.22 19.52 -0.74
C GLY A 151 -4.79 19.11 -1.12
N CYS A 152 -3.99 19.95 -1.80
CA CYS A 152 -2.62 19.60 -2.17
C CYS A 152 -1.77 19.23 -0.95
N ALA A 153 -1.72 20.09 0.08
CA ALA A 153 -0.90 19.84 1.27
C ALA A 153 -1.34 18.57 2.05
N VAL A 154 -2.64 18.38 2.21
CA VAL A 154 -3.19 17.23 2.95
C VAL A 154 -2.91 15.94 2.17
N ASN A 155 -3.23 15.91 0.89
CA ASN A 155 -3.11 14.70 0.07
C ASN A 155 -1.65 14.39 -0.28
N SER A 156 -0.77 15.38 -0.43
CA SER A 156 0.66 15.16 -0.61
C SER A 156 1.31 14.58 0.65
N ASN A 157 0.92 15.07 1.82
CA ASN A 157 1.35 14.51 3.09
C ASN A 157 0.82 13.08 3.25
N LEU A 158 -0.46 12.84 2.95
CA LEU A 158 -1.04 11.49 2.99
C LEU A 158 -0.27 10.52 2.08
N ALA A 159 -0.01 10.91 0.83
CA ALA A 159 0.76 10.12 -0.12
C ALA A 159 2.20 9.84 0.37
N SER A 160 2.80 10.76 1.12
CA SER A 160 4.16 10.62 1.66
C SER A 160 4.23 9.83 2.96
N MET A 161 3.17 9.84 3.77
CA MET A 161 3.12 9.17 5.09
C MET A 161 2.69 7.70 5.01
N ILE A 162 1.97 7.32 3.95
CA ILE A 162 1.48 5.95 3.80
C ILE A 162 2.64 5.00 3.50
N ALA A 163 2.83 4.02 4.40
CA ALA A 163 3.85 2.99 4.27
C ALA A 163 3.66 2.10 3.04
N ARG A 164 2.41 1.80 2.68
CA ARG A 164 2.05 0.96 1.52
C ARG A 164 1.10 1.70 0.58
N PRO A 165 1.59 2.25 -0.54
CA PRO A 165 0.77 2.98 -1.49
C PRO A 165 -0.45 2.21 -2.03
N GLU A 166 -0.39 0.88 -2.15
CA GLU A 166 -1.54 0.06 -2.54
C GLU A 166 -2.78 0.24 -1.66
N ASP A 167 -2.59 0.61 -0.39
CA ASP A 167 -3.66 0.79 0.57
C ASP A 167 -4.55 1.99 0.21
N LEU A 168 -4.05 2.94 -0.59
CA LEU A 168 -4.85 4.04 -1.15
C LEU A 168 -5.87 3.59 -2.20
N VAL A 169 -5.68 2.42 -2.80
CA VAL A 169 -6.54 1.92 -3.89
C VAL A 169 -7.50 0.85 -3.38
N ARG A 170 -6.98 -0.20 -2.74
CA ARG A 170 -7.78 -1.36 -2.31
C ARG A 170 -8.07 -1.38 -0.82
N GLY A 171 -7.31 -0.63 -0.01
CA GLY A 171 -7.27 -0.80 1.43
C GLY A 171 -6.77 -2.20 1.83
N GLN A 172 -6.47 -2.36 3.11
CA GLN A 172 -6.16 -3.69 3.63
C GLN A 172 -7.44 -4.43 4.00
N PRO A 173 -7.57 -5.72 3.64
CA PRO A 173 -8.53 -6.55 4.33
C PRO A 173 -8.11 -6.56 5.80
N GLY A 174 -8.94 -5.98 6.68
CA GLY A 174 -8.64 -5.94 8.10
C GLY A 174 -8.29 -7.34 8.60
N ALA A 175 -7.31 -7.45 9.50
CA ALA A 175 -7.11 -8.68 10.24
C ALA A 175 -8.45 -9.05 10.90
N PRO A 176 -8.83 -10.34 11.02
CA PRO A 176 -10.01 -10.72 11.80
C PRO A 176 -9.79 -10.22 13.23
N THR A 177 -10.38 -9.07 13.56
CA THR A 177 -10.17 -8.36 14.84
C THR A 177 -10.82 -9.10 16.00
N SER A 178 -11.65 -10.09 15.72
CA SER A 178 -12.16 -11.05 16.69
C SER A 178 -12.43 -12.39 16.02
N ASP A 179 -12.03 -13.48 16.66
CA ASP A 179 -12.66 -14.77 16.40
C ASP A 179 -14.14 -14.68 16.88
N PRO A 180 -15.14 -14.76 15.98
CA PRO A 180 -16.53 -14.72 16.37
C PRO A 180 -16.85 -15.80 17.41
N ALA A 181 -16.20 -16.97 17.38
CA ALA A 181 -16.39 -18.01 18.39
C ALA A 181 -15.89 -17.56 19.78
N ALA A 182 -14.75 -16.87 19.87
CA ALA A 182 -14.27 -16.29 21.12
C ALA A 182 -15.19 -15.17 21.63
N ALA A 183 -15.73 -14.32 20.75
CA ALA A 183 -16.67 -13.26 21.11
C ALA A 183 -18.01 -13.84 21.64
N PHE A 184 -18.53 -14.89 21.00
CA PHE A 184 -19.75 -15.57 21.44
C PHE A 184 -19.57 -16.30 22.78
N LYS A 185 -18.36 -16.77 23.11
CA LYS A 185 -18.10 -17.51 24.35
C LYS A 185 -18.39 -16.69 25.60
N ALA A 186 -18.05 -15.39 25.61
CA ALA A 186 -18.33 -14.50 26.73
C ALA A 186 -19.85 -14.27 26.92
N ILE A 187 -20.57 -14.09 25.80
CA ILE A 187 -22.03 -13.94 25.79
C ILE A 187 -22.70 -15.23 26.27
N ASP A 188 -22.27 -16.38 25.77
CA ASP A 188 -22.80 -17.69 26.15
C ASP A 188 -22.56 -18.00 27.63
N THR A 189 -21.36 -17.68 28.13
CA THR A 189 -21.02 -17.82 29.56
C THR A 189 -21.91 -16.94 30.43
N TYR A 190 -22.15 -15.68 30.04
CA TYR A 190 -23.06 -14.79 30.75
C TYR A 190 -24.50 -15.31 30.76
N ARG A 191 -24.99 -15.84 29.62
CA ARG A 191 -26.36 -16.38 29.51
C ARG A 191 -26.56 -17.68 30.26
N LYS A 192 -25.53 -18.53 30.35
CA LYS A 192 -25.55 -19.81 31.06
C LYS A 192 -25.17 -19.71 32.53
N ALA A 193 -24.68 -18.55 32.98
CA ALA A 193 -24.29 -18.35 34.36
C ALA A 193 -25.48 -18.63 35.30
N PRO A 194 -25.39 -19.64 36.17
CA PRO A 194 -26.45 -19.92 37.13
C PRO A 194 -26.59 -18.73 38.10
N SER A 195 -27.82 -18.43 38.51
CA SER A 195 -28.11 -17.39 39.51
C SER A 195 -27.29 -17.63 40.78
N THR A 196 -26.73 -16.58 41.38
CA THR A 196 -25.90 -16.66 42.59
C THR A 196 -26.67 -17.19 43.82
N GLY A 197 -28.00 -17.29 43.74
CA GLY A 197 -28.86 -17.94 44.74
C GLY A 197 -29.23 -19.41 44.43
N ALA A 198 -28.75 -19.98 43.31
CA ALA A 198 -29.06 -21.36 42.93
C ALA A 198 -28.19 -22.41 43.66
N GLY A 199 -27.09 -21.98 44.29
CA GLY A 199 -26.34 -22.81 45.24
C GLY A 199 -27.04 -22.77 46.59
N GLY A 200 -27.44 -23.93 47.12
CA GLY A 200 -27.97 -24.02 48.49
C GLY A 200 -27.02 -23.36 49.50
N LEU A 201 -27.58 -22.79 50.56
CA LEU A 201 -26.82 -22.15 51.64
C LEU A 201 -25.73 -23.12 52.15
N LYS A 202 -24.47 -22.64 52.18
CA LYS A 202 -23.36 -23.38 52.77
C LYS A 202 -23.69 -23.67 54.23
N ALA A 203 -23.88 -24.94 54.58
CA ALA A 203 -23.98 -25.37 55.96
C ALA A 203 -22.57 -25.41 56.56
N GLU A 204 -22.14 -24.31 57.18
CA GLU A 204 -20.92 -24.29 58.00
C GLU A 204 -21.22 -24.94 59.36
N SER A 205 -20.50 -26.02 59.69
CA SER A 205 -20.59 -26.71 60.98
C SER A 205 -19.36 -26.36 61.82
N THR A 206 -19.55 -25.74 62.98
CA THR A 206 -18.46 -25.38 63.90
C THR A 206 -18.08 -26.51 64.87
N LYS A 207 -18.30 -27.78 64.50
CA LYS A 207 -18.06 -28.93 65.40
C LYS A 207 -17.04 -29.92 64.84
N GLY A 208 -15.80 -29.68 65.23
CA GLY A 208 -14.66 -30.62 65.18
C GLY A 208 -13.39 -29.81 65.43
N GLY A 209 -12.67 -29.92 66.54
CA GLY A 209 -12.68 -30.86 67.64
C GLY A 209 -11.21 -31.04 68.05
N ASN A 210 -10.86 -30.68 69.28
CA ASN A 210 -9.66 -31.20 69.95
C ASN A 210 -9.94 -32.62 70.44
#